data_AF-A0A329LME2-F1
#
_entry.id   AF-A0A329LME2-F1
#
_cell.length_a   1.000
_cell.length_b   1.000
_cell.length_c   1.000
_cell.angle_alpha   90.00
_cell.angle_beta   90.00
_cell.angle_gamma   90.00
#
_symmetry.space_group_name_H-M   'P 1'
#
loop_
_entity.id
_entity.type
_entity.pdbx_description
1 polymer ?
#
loop_
_entity_poly.entity_id
_entity_poly.type
_entity_poly.pdbx_seq_one_letter_code
_entity_poly.pdbx_strand_id
1 'polypeptide(L)'
;MRPMTYRIDPDVLHAVAKQVIDLPSDDGELITRAIERLAEAYPDLIDPEPGRWVGSRAGGILGKVRFLYFSPREYIVIFGTPTGTQGFSGRYKRVEIHKFLMAGRIDFYDLESDDTGARTLLPGDHSVTEKGHARGMTIHPGSWHIEYGRGAVVTTLPFAMVDTLLVSLEFESVRRSSVEFARLVRRRSRRRTR
;
A
#
# COMPACT_ATOMS: atom_id res chain seq x y z
N MET A 1 4.45 -28.07 -16.67
CA MET A 1 3.95 -26.82 -16.05
C MET A 1 4.98 -25.75 -16.33
N ARG A 2 4.68 -24.71 -17.13
CA ARG A 2 5.66 -23.63 -17.37
C ARG A 2 6.03 -22.99 -16.03
N PRO A 3 7.32 -22.78 -15.71
CA PRO A 3 7.69 -22.06 -14.49
C PRO A 3 6.97 -20.70 -14.50
N MET A 4 6.19 -20.44 -13.46
CA MET A 4 5.44 -19.20 -13.36
C MET A 4 6.44 -18.07 -13.13
N THR A 5 6.61 -17.22 -14.13
CA THR A 5 7.55 -16.09 -14.08
C THR A 5 6.80 -14.87 -13.55
N TYR A 6 7.24 -14.36 -12.40
CA TYR A 6 6.81 -13.05 -11.88
C TYR A 6 7.37 -11.94 -12.77
N ARG A 7 6.61 -10.87 -12.99
CA ARG A 7 7.08 -9.75 -13.84
C ARG A 7 7.95 -8.76 -13.08
N ILE A 8 7.84 -8.75 -11.76
CA ILE A 8 8.56 -7.84 -10.88
C ILE A 8 9.66 -8.60 -10.14
N ASP A 9 10.85 -8.03 -10.16
CA ASP A 9 12.00 -8.50 -9.40
C ASP A 9 12.14 -7.72 -8.08
N PRO A 10 12.08 -8.40 -6.91
CA PRO A 10 12.34 -7.79 -5.61
C PRO A 10 13.67 -7.04 -5.50
N ASP A 11 14.73 -7.50 -6.18
CA ASP A 11 16.05 -6.90 -6.06
C ASP A 11 16.07 -5.52 -6.74
N VAL A 12 15.32 -5.35 -7.84
CA VAL A 12 15.12 -4.06 -8.49
C VAL A 12 14.35 -3.10 -7.58
N LEU A 13 13.30 -3.58 -6.90
CA LEU A 13 12.55 -2.76 -5.94
C LEU A 13 13.44 -2.32 -4.77
N HIS A 14 14.30 -3.21 -4.28
CA HIS A 14 15.25 -2.90 -3.22
C HIS A 14 16.25 -1.84 -3.65
N ALA A 15 16.79 -1.97 -4.87
CA ALA A 15 17.70 -1.00 -5.45
C ALA A 15 17.04 0.38 -5.56
N VAL A 16 15.79 0.45 -6.04
CA VAL A 16 15.04 1.72 -6.10
C VAL A 16 14.82 2.31 -4.71
N ALA A 17 14.42 1.52 -3.72
CA ALA A 17 14.25 2.01 -2.35
C ALA A 17 15.54 2.62 -1.79
N LYS A 18 16.69 1.98 -2.02
CA LYS A 18 18.00 2.49 -1.59
C LYS A 18 18.40 3.80 -2.26
N GLN A 19 17.98 4.05 -3.50
CA GLN A 19 18.33 5.27 -4.23
C GLN A 19 17.65 6.53 -3.68
N VAL A 20 16.63 6.39 -2.83
CA VAL A 20 15.82 7.52 -2.36
C VAL A 20 15.94 7.78 -0.86
N ILE A 21 16.72 6.99 -0.11
CA ILE A 21 16.76 7.06 1.37
C ILE A 21 17.31 8.39 1.91
N ASP A 22 18.16 9.07 1.13
CA ASP A 22 18.77 10.34 1.53
C ASP A 22 17.91 11.56 1.11
N LEU A 23 16.79 11.32 0.43
CA LEU A 23 15.89 12.39 0.00
C LEU A 23 14.94 12.81 1.14
N PRO A 24 14.58 14.09 1.22
CA PRO A 24 13.59 14.55 2.20
C PRO A 24 12.24 13.84 2.06
N SER A 25 11.69 13.37 3.18
CA SER A 25 10.37 12.74 3.23
C SER A 25 9.21 13.74 3.28
N ASP A 26 9.49 14.99 3.69
CA ASP A 26 8.47 15.91 4.20
C ASP A 26 7.69 16.59 3.07
N ASP A 27 8.36 16.86 1.95
CA ASP A 27 7.78 17.52 0.78
C ASP A 27 7.32 16.53 -0.31
N GLY A 28 7.37 15.23 -0.03
CA GLY A 28 6.96 14.17 -0.96
C GLY A 28 7.93 13.92 -2.13
N GLU A 29 9.10 14.57 -2.12
CA GLU A 29 10.17 14.37 -3.11
C GLU A 29 10.62 12.91 -3.14
N LEU A 30 10.92 12.32 -1.98
CA LEU A 30 11.30 10.92 -1.84
C LEU A 30 10.32 9.97 -2.55
N ILE A 31 9.01 10.18 -2.34
CA ILE A 31 7.96 9.33 -2.94
C ILE A 31 7.90 9.54 -4.45
N THR A 32 7.98 10.80 -4.90
CA THR A 32 7.94 11.16 -6.32
C THR A 32 9.10 10.51 -7.06
N ARG A 33 10.33 10.66 -6.54
CA ARG A 33 11.53 10.05 -7.10
C ARG A 33 11.46 8.53 -7.10
N ALA A 34 10.94 7.90 -6.04
CA ALA A 34 10.77 6.45 -6.00
C ALA A 34 9.85 5.96 -7.12
N ILE A 35 8.73 6.64 -7.36
CA ILE A 35 7.76 6.27 -8.41
C ILE A 35 8.36 6.46 -9.81
N GLU A 36 9.09 7.56 -10.04
CA GLU A 36 9.80 7.77 -11.30
C GLU A 36 10.80 6.64 -11.58
N ARG A 37 11.62 6.25 -10.59
CA ARG A 37 12.58 5.14 -10.73
C ARG A 37 11.90 3.79 -10.96
N LEU A 38 10.75 3.55 -10.32
CA LEU A 38 9.95 2.36 -10.56
C LEU A 38 9.37 2.34 -11.99
N ALA A 39 8.90 3.48 -12.49
CA ALA A 39 8.41 3.62 -13.86
C ALA A 39 9.53 3.45 -14.90
N GLU A 40 10.73 3.97 -14.62
CA GLU A 40 11.93 3.75 -15.46
C GLU A 40 12.29 2.25 -15.54
N ALA A 41 12.20 1.52 -14.41
CA ALA A 41 12.51 0.10 -14.37
C ALA A 41 11.40 -0.79 -14.99
N TYR A 42 10.14 -0.34 -14.93
CA TYR A 42 8.98 -1.09 -15.40
C TYR A 42 8.00 -0.23 -16.23
N PRO A 43 8.44 0.32 -17.38
CA PRO A 43 7.68 1.31 -18.15
C PRO A 43 6.35 0.77 -18.69
N ASP A 44 6.26 -0.54 -18.93
CA ASP A 44 5.02 -1.18 -19.41
C ASP A 44 4.03 -1.52 -18.27
N LEU A 45 4.42 -1.33 -17.01
CA LEU A 45 3.64 -1.77 -15.84
C LEU A 45 3.28 -0.65 -14.88
N ILE A 46 4.12 0.40 -14.79
CA ILE A 46 3.98 1.47 -13.80
C ILE A 46 3.93 2.82 -14.52
N ASP A 47 2.83 3.53 -14.29
CA ASP A 47 2.63 4.90 -14.77
C ASP A 47 3.19 5.90 -13.73
N PRO A 48 4.12 6.80 -14.10
CA PRO A 48 4.66 7.80 -13.18
C PRO A 48 3.65 8.92 -12.86
N GLU A 49 2.55 9.06 -13.61
CA GLU A 49 1.58 10.15 -13.42
C GLU A 49 1.04 10.21 -11.98
N PRO A 50 0.81 11.42 -11.42
CA PRO A 50 0.25 11.59 -10.09
C PRO A 50 -1.05 10.81 -9.88
N GLY A 51 -0.98 9.82 -9.00
CA GLY A 51 -2.09 8.96 -8.62
C GLY A 51 -2.82 9.45 -7.37
N ARG A 52 -3.99 8.85 -7.10
CA ARG A 52 -4.76 9.15 -5.89
C ARG A 52 -4.24 8.36 -4.69
N TRP A 53 -4.12 9.05 -3.56
CA TRP A 53 -3.93 8.42 -2.27
C TRP A 53 -5.27 7.92 -1.71
N VAL A 54 -5.27 6.70 -1.21
CA VAL A 54 -6.42 6.08 -0.54
C VAL A 54 -6.07 5.89 0.94
N GLY A 55 -7.03 6.17 1.83
CA GLY A 55 -6.90 5.79 3.24
C GLY A 55 -7.05 4.27 3.36
N SER A 56 -6.10 3.61 4.00
CA SER A 56 -6.15 2.17 4.22
C SER A 56 -6.09 1.89 5.72
N ARG A 57 -7.06 1.14 6.21
CA ARG A 57 -7.06 0.54 7.54
C ARG A 57 -7.13 -0.97 7.34
N ALA A 58 -6.22 -1.72 7.95
CA ALA A 58 -6.21 -3.18 7.89
C ALA A 58 -5.53 -3.74 9.14
N GLY A 59 -6.22 -4.58 9.93
CA GLY A 59 -5.60 -5.22 11.10
C GLY A 59 -5.08 -4.23 12.15
N GLY A 60 -5.71 -3.05 12.26
CA GLY A 60 -5.27 -1.95 13.14
C GLY A 60 -4.22 -1.01 12.53
N ILE A 61 -3.56 -1.41 11.45
CA ILE A 61 -2.62 -0.58 10.71
C ILE A 61 -3.40 0.44 9.89
N LEU A 62 -3.19 1.73 10.17
CA LEU A 62 -3.79 2.86 9.46
C LEU A 62 -2.72 3.65 8.73
N GLY A 63 -2.94 3.92 7.45
CA GLY A 63 -2.04 4.73 6.64
C GLY A 63 -2.63 5.19 5.32
N LYS A 64 -1.75 5.70 4.47
CA LYS A 64 -2.03 6.10 3.10
C LYS A 64 -1.39 5.10 2.16
N VAL A 65 -2.16 4.67 1.17
CA VAL A 65 -1.70 3.78 0.11
C VAL A 65 -1.88 4.43 -1.26
N ARG A 66 -0.88 4.30 -2.13
CA ARG A 66 -0.96 4.61 -3.55
C ARG A 66 -0.64 3.35 -4.33
N PHE A 67 -1.60 2.89 -5.10
CA PHE A 67 -1.42 1.72 -5.97
C PHE A 67 -0.64 2.14 -7.22
N LEU A 68 0.42 1.40 -7.54
CA LEU A 68 1.24 1.63 -8.73
C LEU A 68 1.01 0.54 -9.78
N TYR A 69 0.79 -0.70 -9.33
CA TYR A 69 0.57 -1.84 -10.21
C TYR A 69 -0.30 -2.89 -9.51
N PHE A 70 -1.18 -3.54 -10.26
CA PHE A 70 -2.00 -4.63 -9.76
C PHE A 70 -2.29 -5.66 -10.86
N SER A 71 -2.25 -6.93 -10.49
CA SER A 71 -2.67 -8.07 -11.30
C SER A 71 -3.21 -9.17 -10.37
N PRO A 72 -3.84 -10.24 -10.90
CA PRO A 72 -4.26 -11.37 -10.08
C PRO A 72 -3.14 -12.05 -9.28
N ARG A 73 -1.86 -11.80 -9.62
CA ARG A 73 -0.70 -12.46 -9.01
C ARG A 73 0.32 -11.57 -8.34
N GLU A 74 0.32 -10.28 -8.66
CA GLU A 74 1.33 -9.33 -8.21
C GLU A 74 0.71 -7.96 -7.99
N TYR A 75 1.16 -7.22 -6.98
CA TYR A 75 0.85 -5.81 -6.81
C TYR A 75 2.07 -5.05 -6.31
N ILE A 76 2.15 -3.76 -6.65
CA ILE A 76 3.07 -2.80 -6.04
C ILE A 76 2.26 -1.62 -5.53
N VAL A 77 2.50 -1.25 -4.27
CA VAL A 77 1.98 -0.01 -3.69
C VAL A 77 3.09 0.77 -2.98
N ILE A 78 2.90 2.09 -2.87
CA ILE A 78 3.57 2.87 -1.85
C ILE A 78 2.62 2.95 -0.65
N PHE A 79 3.13 2.57 0.53
CA PHE A 79 2.41 2.73 1.78
C PHE A 79 3.21 3.61 2.74
N GLY A 80 2.52 4.46 3.49
CA GLY A 80 3.11 5.12 4.64
C GLY A 80 2.11 5.68 5.61
N THR A 81 2.60 6.14 6.75
CA THR A 81 1.78 6.76 7.79
C THR A 81 2.47 8.01 8.34
N PRO A 82 1.89 9.20 8.16
CA PRO A 82 2.45 10.42 8.74
C PRO A 82 2.45 10.42 10.27
N THR A 83 1.50 9.74 10.90
CA THR A 83 1.26 9.82 12.36
C THR A 83 1.66 8.55 13.12
N GLY A 84 2.17 7.53 12.43
CA GLY A 84 2.47 6.24 13.01
C GLY A 84 1.23 5.35 13.19
N THR A 85 1.45 4.05 13.34
CA THR A 85 0.40 3.06 13.59
C THR A 85 0.97 1.75 14.13
N GLN A 86 0.16 0.96 14.81
CA GLN A 86 0.52 -0.37 15.30
C GLN A 86 -0.60 -1.35 14.98
N GLY A 87 -0.24 -2.57 14.59
CA GLY A 87 -1.25 -3.59 14.32
C GLY A 87 -0.70 -4.91 13.81
N PHE A 88 -1.63 -5.70 13.31
CA PHE A 88 -1.43 -7.02 12.73
C PHE A 88 -1.24 -6.90 11.22
N SER A 89 -0.17 -7.50 10.68
CA SER A 89 0.14 -7.44 9.25
C SER A 89 -0.90 -8.13 8.35
N GLY A 90 -1.76 -8.98 8.92
CA GLY A 90 -2.53 -9.96 8.15
C GLY A 90 -1.77 -11.26 7.96
N ARG A 91 -2.50 -12.38 7.87
CA ARG A 91 -1.95 -13.71 7.56
C ARG A 91 -2.38 -14.13 6.16
N TYR A 92 -1.50 -13.97 5.18
CA TYR A 92 -1.82 -14.24 3.78
C TYR A 92 -1.32 -15.62 3.36
N LYS A 93 -2.19 -16.63 3.37
CA LYS A 93 -1.83 -18.03 3.08
C LYS A 93 -1.24 -18.28 1.68
N ARG A 94 -1.49 -17.39 0.72
CA ARG A 94 -1.14 -17.58 -0.69
C ARG A 94 -0.36 -16.42 -1.29
N VAL A 95 0.03 -15.44 -0.48
CA VAL A 95 0.78 -14.26 -0.93
C VAL A 95 1.96 -14.05 -0.01
N GLU A 96 3.11 -13.86 -0.62
CA GLU A 96 4.32 -13.41 0.03
C GLU A 96 4.41 -11.89 -0.12
N ILE A 97 4.79 -11.19 0.95
CA ILE A 97 4.81 -9.73 0.99
C ILE A 97 6.22 -9.25 1.27
N HIS A 98 6.72 -8.37 0.41
CA HIS A 98 7.99 -7.70 0.53
C HIS A 98 7.75 -6.25 0.96
N LYS A 99 8.53 -5.75 1.91
CA LYS A 99 8.56 -4.34 2.30
C LYS A 99 9.98 -3.80 2.15
N PHE A 100 10.11 -2.72 1.39
CA PHE A 100 11.38 -2.01 1.17
C PHE A 100 11.25 -0.62 1.77
N LEU A 101 11.90 -0.38 2.90
CA LEU A 101 11.72 0.85 3.65
C LEU A 101 12.52 1.99 3.00
N MET A 102 11.85 3.11 2.73
CA MET A 102 12.46 4.30 2.12
C MET A 102 12.72 5.39 3.15
N ALA A 103 11.81 5.53 4.13
CA ALA A 103 11.91 6.53 5.20
C ALA A 103 11.34 5.99 6.52
N GLY A 104 11.80 6.54 7.64
CA GLY A 104 11.31 6.23 8.98
C GLY A 104 11.81 4.89 9.51
N ARG A 105 10.96 4.17 10.25
CA ARG A 105 11.31 2.94 10.97
C ARG A 105 10.11 2.03 11.11
N ILE A 106 10.32 0.72 11.01
CA ILE A 106 9.30 -0.28 11.31
C ILE A 106 9.87 -1.29 12.31
N ASP A 107 9.23 -1.43 13.47
CA ASP A 107 9.53 -2.52 14.39
C ASP A 107 8.53 -3.65 14.18
N PHE A 108 8.99 -4.90 14.19
CA PHE A 108 8.14 -6.07 13.99
C PHE A 108 8.67 -7.32 14.68
N TYR A 109 7.77 -8.27 14.94
CA TYR A 109 8.08 -9.63 15.38
C TYR A 109 7.19 -10.62 14.64
N ASP A 110 7.70 -11.83 14.41
CA ASP A 110 6.95 -12.89 13.73
C ASP A 110 6.08 -13.64 14.73
N LEU A 111 4.79 -13.81 14.43
CA LEU A 111 3.85 -14.49 15.34
C LEU A 111 4.07 -16.00 15.39
N GLU A 112 4.71 -16.55 14.37
CA GLU A 112 5.01 -17.98 14.26
C GLU A 112 6.36 -18.35 14.88
N SER A 113 7.13 -17.37 15.37
CA SER A 113 8.43 -17.58 16.00
C SER A 113 8.31 -17.66 17.53
N ASP A 114 9.12 -18.51 18.18
CA ASP A 114 9.28 -18.52 19.64
C ASP A 114 10.18 -17.38 20.15
N ASP A 115 10.81 -16.62 19.24
CA ASP A 115 11.60 -15.43 19.60
C ASP A 115 10.70 -14.34 20.19
N THR A 116 11.11 -13.83 21.35
CA THR A 116 10.40 -12.76 22.07
C THR A 116 10.92 -11.36 21.71
N GLY A 117 12.01 -11.27 20.95
CA GLY A 117 12.61 -10.02 20.50
C GLY A 117 11.89 -9.38 19.32
N ALA A 118 11.79 -8.05 19.33
CA ALA A 118 11.41 -7.28 18.16
C ALA A 118 12.63 -7.02 17.26
N ARG A 119 12.41 -7.04 15.96
CA ARG A 119 13.39 -6.62 14.93
C ARG A 119 12.99 -5.27 14.37
N THR A 120 13.97 -4.56 13.84
CA THR A 120 13.79 -3.22 13.28
C THR A 120 14.18 -3.22 11.80
N LEU A 121 13.32 -2.64 10.98
CA LEU A 121 13.59 -2.27 9.60
C LEU A 121 13.94 -0.77 9.55
N LEU A 122 15.08 -0.45 8.94
CA LEU A 122 15.58 0.91 8.71
C LEU A 122 15.56 1.27 7.21
N PRO A 123 15.68 2.56 6.85
CA PRO A 123 15.69 2.97 5.44
C PRO A 123 16.78 2.23 4.65
N GLY A 124 16.41 1.68 3.50
CA GLY A 124 17.27 0.85 2.67
C GLY A 124 17.24 -0.64 3.03
N ASP A 125 16.55 -1.04 4.10
CA ASP A 125 16.34 -2.44 4.44
C ASP A 125 15.18 -3.05 3.66
N HIS A 126 15.22 -4.38 3.54
CA HIS A 126 14.21 -5.21 2.92
C HIS A 126 13.76 -6.29 3.91
N SER A 127 12.44 -6.49 4.03
CA SER A 127 11.88 -7.64 4.74
C SER A 127 10.90 -8.41 3.88
N VAL A 128 10.84 -9.72 4.11
CA VAL A 128 9.87 -10.64 3.49
C VAL A 128 9.00 -11.24 4.58
N THR A 129 7.69 -11.21 4.40
CA THR A 129 6.74 -12.03 5.14
C THR A 129 6.30 -13.17 4.25
N GLU A 130 6.67 -14.39 4.63
CA GLU A 130 6.36 -15.60 3.86
C GLU A 130 4.86 -15.91 3.86
N LYS A 131 4.45 -16.73 2.90
CA LYS A 131 3.06 -17.20 2.79
C LYS A 131 2.62 -17.87 4.10
N GLY A 132 1.46 -17.47 4.59
CA GLY A 132 0.87 -18.03 5.81
C GLY A 132 1.47 -17.53 7.12
N HIS A 133 2.50 -16.69 7.06
CA HIS A 133 3.07 -16.04 8.24
C HIS A 133 2.42 -14.68 8.48
N ALA A 134 2.56 -14.17 9.71
CA ALA A 134 2.07 -12.87 10.09
C ALA A 134 2.95 -12.21 11.15
N ARG A 135 2.81 -10.89 11.27
CA ARG A 135 3.62 -10.06 12.15
C ARG A 135 2.77 -9.15 13.01
N GLY A 136 3.20 -8.95 14.25
CA GLY A 136 2.88 -7.74 15.00
C GLY A 136 3.86 -6.64 14.58
N MET A 137 3.35 -5.45 14.29
CA MET A 137 4.16 -4.37 13.73
C MET A 137 3.82 -3.01 14.33
N THR A 138 4.85 -2.19 14.53
CA THR A 138 4.74 -0.75 14.77
C THR A 138 5.43 -0.02 13.64
N ILE A 139 4.67 0.74 12.86
CA ILE A 139 5.17 1.62 11.81
C ILE A 139 5.24 3.02 12.40
N HIS A 140 6.44 3.57 12.55
CA HIS A 140 6.65 4.86 13.21
C HIS A 140 6.17 6.04 12.36
N PRO A 141 5.87 7.21 12.96
CA PRO A 141 5.51 8.41 12.23
C PRO A 141 6.53 8.76 11.13
N GLY A 142 6.03 9.21 9.98
CA GLY A 142 6.87 9.57 8.83
C GLY A 142 7.46 8.38 8.08
N SER A 143 7.04 7.14 8.37
CA SER A 143 7.57 5.97 7.68
C SER A 143 6.87 5.71 6.35
N TRP A 144 7.68 5.50 5.30
CA TRP A 144 7.23 5.24 3.93
C TRP A 144 7.99 4.08 3.33
N HIS A 145 7.29 3.15 2.67
CA HIS A 145 7.89 1.98 2.04
C HIS A 145 7.19 1.59 0.75
N ILE A 146 7.95 0.89 -0.11
CA ILE A 146 7.40 0.13 -1.22
C ILE A 146 6.92 -1.20 -0.63
N GLU A 147 5.67 -1.56 -0.90
CA GLU A 147 5.15 -2.90 -0.61
C GLU A 147 4.86 -3.63 -1.91
N TYR A 148 5.42 -4.84 -2.03
CA TYR A 148 5.23 -5.72 -3.17
C TYR A 148 4.69 -7.06 -2.69
N GLY A 149 3.52 -7.45 -3.17
CA GLY A 149 2.96 -8.77 -2.89
C GLY A 149 2.98 -9.65 -4.12
N ARG A 150 3.42 -10.91 -3.97
CA ARG A 150 3.42 -11.93 -5.03
C ARG A 150 2.80 -13.25 -4.60
N GLY A 151 1.97 -13.83 -5.47
CA GLY A 151 1.25 -15.07 -5.17
C GLY A 151 -0.14 -15.09 -5.78
N ALA A 152 -1.17 -15.48 -5.02
CA ALA A 152 -2.57 -15.36 -5.42
C ALA A 152 -3.17 -14.06 -4.86
N VAL A 153 -2.77 -12.91 -5.41
CA VAL A 153 -3.13 -11.57 -4.91
C VAL A 153 -4.64 -11.34 -4.83
N VAL A 154 -5.44 -11.97 -5.71
CA VAL A 154 -6.91 -11.89 -5.63
C VAL A 154 -7.45 -12.34 -4.26
N THR A 155 -6.71 -13.18 -3.53
CA THR A 155 -7.09 -13.68 -2.20
C THR A 155 -6.83 -12.71 -1.07
N THR A 156 -6.10 -11.60 -1.30
CA THR A 156 -5.89 -10.53 -0.30
C THR A 156 -7.05 -9.55 -0.27
N LEU A 157 -7.84 -9.48 -1.35
CA LEU A 157 -8.96 -8.55 -1.49
C LEU A 157 -9.96 -8.64 -0.35
N PRO A 158 -10.41 -9.82 0.14
CA PRO A 158 -11.30 -9.88 1.30
C PRO A 158 -10.70 -9.21 2.54
N PHE A 159 -9.40 -9.36 2.82
CA PHE A 159 -8.79 -8.71 3.99
C PHE A 159 -8.65 -7.19 3.82
N ALA A 160 -8.22 -6.74 2.63
CA ALA A 160 -8.14 -5.31 2.30
C ALA A 160 -9.53 -4.63 2.21
N MET A 161 -10.54 -5.39 1.77
CA MET A 161 -11.92 -4.93 1.60
C MET A 161 -12.75 -5.06 2.86
N VAL A 162 -12.48 -6.00 3.78
CA VAL A 162 -13.27 -6.14 5.02
C VAL A 162 -13.14 -4.87 5.88
N ASP A 163 -11.93 -4.32 6.04
CA ASP A 163 -11.79 -3.05 6.77
C ASP A 163 -12.24 -1.85 5.92
N THR A 164 -12.06 -1.87 4.59
CA THR A 164 -12.58 -0.79 3.73
C THR A 164 -14.12 -0.76 3.69
N LEU A 165 -14.80 -1.90 3.68
CA LEU A 165 -16.27 -2.02 3.66
C LEU A 165 -16.89 -1.79 5.05
N LEU A 166 -16.24 -2.25 6.13
CA LEU A 166 -16.69 -1.96 7.49
C LEU A 166 -16.43 -0.50 7.89
N VAL A 167 -15.41 0.15 7.32
CA VAL A 167 -15.15 1.60 7.47
C VAL A 167 -15.92 2.46 6.45
N SER A 168 -16.42 1.88 5.34
CA SER A 168 -17.29 2.60 4.38
C SER A 168 -18.75 2.71 4.83
N LEU A 169 -19.10 2.25 6.03
CA LEU A 169 -20.28 2.75 6.75
C LEU A 169 -20.04 4.14 7.36
N GLU A 170 -19.25 5.00 6.70
CA GLU A 170 -19.39 6.43 6.87
C GLU A 170 -20.63 6.93 6.11
N PHE A 171 -21.78 6.88 6.79
CA PHE A 171 -23.06 7.47 6.33
C PHE A 171 -22.92 8.93 5.83
N GLU A 172 -21.93 9.68 6.31
CA GLU A 172 -21.66 11.07 5.96
C GLU A 172 -21.16 11.24 4.50
N SER A 173 -20.37 10.27 3.99
CA SER A 173 -19.83 10.30 2.63
C SER A 173 -20.90 9.97 1.57
N VAL A 174 -21.81 9.05 1.90
CA VAL A 174 -23.00 8.73 1.09
C VAL A 174 -23.98 9.90 1.06
N ARG A 175 -24.17 10.60 2.19
CA ARG A 175 -25.03 11.78 2.28
C ARG A 175 -24.56 12.91 1.37
N ARG A 176 -23.27 13.25 1.39
CA ARG A 176 -22.70 14.33 0.56
C ARG A 176 -22.82 14.04 -0.93
N SER A 177 -22.60 12.79 -1.34
CA SER A 177 -22.73 12.36 -2.74
C SER A 177 -24.18 12.41 -3.24
N SER A 178 -25.14 12.04 -2.39
CA SER A 178 -26.58 12.07 -2.71
C SER A 178 -27.10 13.50 -2.89
N VAL A 179 -26.65 14.46 -2.07
CA VAL A 179 -27.01 15.88 -2.18
C VAL A 179 -26.51 16.49 -3.49
N GLU A 180 -25.28 16.16 -3.90
CA GLU A 180 -24.73 16.66 -5.16
C GLU A 180 -25.41 16.04 -6.38
N PHE A 181 -25.79 14.76 -6.31
CA PHE A 181 -26.58 14.12 -7.37
C PHE A 181 -27.97 14.77 -7.52
N ALA A 182 -28.65 15.07 -6.41
CA ALA A 182 -29.96 15.74 -6.43
C ALA A 182 -29.90 17.18 -6.99
N ARG A 183 -28.81 17.93 -6.69
CA ARG A 183 -28.56 19.26 -7.27
C ARG A 183 -28.37 19.21 -8.78
N LEU A 184 -27.63 18.22 -9.28
CA LEU A 184 -27.36 18.07 -10.72
C LEU A 184 -28.60 17.68 -11.52
N VAL A 185 -29.45 16.80 -10.96
CA VAL A 185 -30.74 16.42 -11.58
C VAL A 185 -31.69 17.61 -11.66
N ARG A 186 -31.80 18.43 -10.60
CA ARG A 186 -32.62 19.66 -10.60
C ARG A 186 -32.15 20.69 -11.62
N ARG A 187 -30.83 20.85 -11.83
CA ARG A 187 -30.30 21.74 -12.88
C ARG A 187 -30.60 21.24 -14.29
N ARG A 188 -30.66 19.93 -14.51
CA ARG A 188 -31.00 19.32 -15.80
C ARG A 188 -32.49 19.44 -16.12
N SER A 189 -33.38 19.27 -15.15
CA SER A 189 -34.82 19.50 -15.34
C SER A 189 -35.15 20.96 -15.69
N ARG A 190 -34.45 21.93 -15.10
CA ARG A 190 -34.66 23.36 -15.39
C ARG A 190 -34.15 23.82 -16.77
N ARG A 191 -33.28 23.04 -17.43
CA ARG A 191 -32.82 23.30 -18.80
C ARG A 191 -33.63 22.55 -19.87
N ARG A 192 -34.59 21.72 -19.47
CA ARG A 192 -35.43 20.93 -20.38
C ARG A 192 -36.89 21.43 -20.46
N THR A 193 -37.22 22.45 -19.68
CA THR A 193 -38.50 23.22 -19.71
C THR A 193 -38.29 24.68 -20.13
N ARG A 194 -37.19 24.98 -20.82
CA ARG A 194 -36.98 26.22 -21.57
C ARG A 194 -36.57 25.88 -22.98
#